data_AF-A0A2G6GK95-F1
#
_entry.id   AF-A0A2G6GK95-F1
#
_cell.length_a   1.000
_cell.length_b   1.000
_cell.length_c   1.000
_cell.angle_alpha   90.00
_cell.angle_beta   90.00
_cell.angle_gamma   90.00
#
_symmetry.space_group_name_H-M   'P 1'
#
loop_
_entity.id
_entity.type
_entity.pdbx_description
1 polymer ?
#
loop_
_entity_poly.entity_id
_entity_poly.type
_entity_poly.pdbx_seq_one_letter_code
_entity_poly.pdbx_strand_id
1 'polypeptide(L)'
;MSKELTINGYKLEVTAIAPLAPKALELGYKRRHPEPKPPTYTVEAVAGVTETFPHTSETIQGESQEVRAAFLRWKEAHDAWTAELTQKTLRLFISEGIKAKLTKAQEKNLNARAKVLGEEVPEGEAERNVFYLEMFIVDSPATMETLMKEVLSETGIDDEALAVASETFRD
;
A
#
# COMPACT_ATOMS: atom_id res chain seq x y z
N MET A 1 22.04 -6.91 -1.16
CA MET A 1 22.74 -7.07 -2.46
C MET A 1 21.67 -6.81 -3.51
N SER A 2 21.78 -7.20 -4.79
CA SER A 2 20.60 -7.26 -5.65
C SER A 2 20.29 -8.72 -5.98
N LYS A 3 19.01 -9.08 -5.88
CA LYS A 3 18.51 -10.43 -6.17
C LYS A 3 17.81 -10.41 -7.52
N GLU A 4 18.02 -11.43 -8.35
CA GLU A 4 17.28 -11.58 -9.60
C GLU A 4 16.09 -12.54 -9.43
N LEU A 5 14.92 -12.13 -9.90
CA LEU A 5 13.71 -12.95 -9.95
C LEU A 5 13.20 -13.01 -11.40
N THR A 6 12.48 -14.07 -11.73
CA THR A 6 11.77 -14.16 -13.02
C THR A 6 10.27 -14.24 -12.77
N ILE A 7 9.53 -13.26 -13.28
CA ILE A 7 8.07 -13.19 -13.17
C ILE A 7 7.51 -13.02 -14.57
N ASN A 8 6.58 -13.92 -14.95
CA ASN A 8 5.92 -13.89 -16.26
C ASN A 8 6.88 -13.81 -17.45
N GLY A 9 8.05 -14.44 -17.34
CA GLY A 9 9.10 -14.43 -18.37
C GLY A 9 9.94 -13.15 -18.42
N TYR A 10 9.75 -12.22 -17.49
CA TYR A 10 10.56 -11.02 -17.33
C TYR A 10 11.54 -11.18 -16.17
N LYS A 11 12.79 -10.78 -16.40
CA LYS A 11 13.79 -10.71 -15.34
C LYS A 11 13.61 -9.42 -14.56
N LEU A 12 13.51 -9.54 -13.25
CA LEU A 12 13.40 -8.44 -12.31
C LEU A 12 14.64 -8.42 -11.42
N GLU A 13 15.20 -7.25 -11.23
CA GLU A 13 16.18 -6.97 -10.20
C GLU A 13 15.45 -6.44 -8.96
N VAL A 14 15.64 -7.11 -7.84
CA VAL A 14 15.13 -6.71 -6.55
C VAL A 14 16.28 -6.11 -5.74
N THR A 15 16.05 -4.92 -5.21
CA THR A 15 17.00 -4.19 -4.39
C THR A 15 16.33 -3.73 -3.10
N ALA A 16 17.12 -3.65 -2.03
CA ALA A 16 16.67 -3.05 -0.79
C ALA A 16 16.24 -1.60 -1.02
N ILE A 17 15.11 -1.21 -0.42
CA ILE A 17 14.71 0.20 -0.31
C ILE A 17 15.31 0.81 0.96
N ALA A 18 15.39 2.14 1.01
CA ALA A 18 15.84 2.81 2.22
C ALA A 18 14.88 2.49 3.39
N PRO A 19 15.36 2.00 4.55
CA PRO A 19 14.47 1.52 5.64
C PRO A 19 13.48 2.59 6.15
N LEU A 20 13.84 3.86 6.03
CA LEU A 20 13.00 4.98 6.47
C LEU A 20 12.03 5.49 5.40
N ALA A 21 12.15 5.05 4.14
CA ALA A 21 11.32 5.55 3.05
C ALA A 21 9.82 5.26 3.25
N PRO A 22 9.39 4.04 3.65
CA PRO A 22 7.97 3.78 3.93
C PRO A 22 7.44 4.66 5.06
N LYS A 23 8.24 4.85 6.13
CA LYS A 23 7.83 5.69 7.26
C LYS A 23 7.74 7.16 6.87
N ALA A 24 8.66 7.66 6.06
CA ALA A 24 8.64 9.02 5.55
C ALA A 24 7.44 9.27 4.64
N LEU A 25 7.08 8.30 3.79
CA LEU A 25 5.88 8.33 2.97
C LEU A 25 4.62 8.39 3.82
N GLU A 26 4.49 7.49 4.81
CA GLU A 26 3.36 7.43 5.74
C GLU A 26 3.16 8.76 6.48
N LEU A 27 4.22 9.31 7.07
CA LEU A 27 4.18 10.60 7.79
C LEU A 27 3.84 11.75 6.85
N GLY A 28 4.42 11.76 5.65
CA GLY A 28 4.14 12.76 4.62
C GLY A 28 2.69 12.71 4.13
N TYR A 29 2.13 11.51 4.00
CA TYR A 29 0.73 11.29 3.64
C TYR A 29 -0.20 11.74 4.77
N LYS A 30 0.00 11.26 6.01
CA LYS A 30 -0.77 11.68 7.20
C LYS A 30 -0.81 13.19 7.41
N ARG A 31 0.28 13.90 7.07
CA ARG A 31 0.33 15.37 7.16
C ARG A 31 -0.54 16.08 6.13
N ARG A 32 -0.68 15.53 4.91
CA ARG A 32 -1.46 16.12 3.81
C ARG A 32 -2.91 15.63 3.80
N HIS A 33 -3.13 14.42 4.27
CA HIS A 33 -4.40 13.71 4.31
C HIS A 33 -4.58 13.17 5.74
N PRO A 34 -5.08 14.01 6.67
CA PRO A 34 -5.31 13.57 8.04
C PRO A 34 -6.21 12.33 8.08
N GLU A 35 -5.87 11.38 8.95
CA GLU A 35 -6.66 10.16 9.13
C GLU A 35 -8.08 10.52 9.60
N PRO A 36 -9.13 9.96 8.95
CA PRO A 36 -10.50 10.16 9.39
C PRO A 36 -10.70 9.70 10.84
N LYS A 37 -11.28 10.55 11.69
CA LYS A 37 -11.51 10.21 13.09
C LYS A 37 -12.87 9.54 13.28
N PRO A 38 -12.96 8.45 14.06
CA PRO A 38 -14.24 7.81 14.35
C PRO A 38 -15.15 8.74 15.15
N PRO A 39 -16.48 8.59 15.04
CA PRO A 39 -17.38 9.22 15.98
C PRO A 39 -17.12 8.70 17.40
N THR A 40 -17.40 9.54 18.40
CA THR A 40 -17.08 9.26 19.82
C THR A 40 -18.32 9.36 20.70
N TYR A 41 -18.33 8.62 21.80
CA TYR A 41 -19.30 8.75 22.88
C TYR A 41 -18.62 9.18 24.19
N THR A 42 -19.40 9.75 25.09
CA THR A 42 -18.93 10.19 26.40
C THR A 42 -19.50 9.32 27.51
N VAL A 43 -18.66 8.93 28.47
CA VAL A 43 -19.08 8.20 29.68
C VAL A 43 -18.69 9.02 30.90
N GLU A 44 -19.58 9.12 31.88
CA GLU A 44 -19.26 9.69 33.18
C GLU A 44 -18.66 8.60 34.07
N ALA A 45 -17.38 8.77 34.43
CA ALA A 45 -16.68 7.87 35.34
C ALA A 45 -17.17 8.08 36.77
N VAL A 46 -16.99 7.06 37.62
CA VAL A 46 -17.40 7.05 39.03
C VAL A 46 -16.84 8.24 39.84
N ALA A 47 -15.71 8.81 39.40
CA ALA A 47 -15.09 9.99 40.01
C ALA A 47 -15.70 11.34 39.56
N GLY A 48 -16.77 11.34 38.75
CA GLY A 48 -17.38 12.54 38.17
C GLY A 48 -16.59 13.12 36.98
N VAL A 49 -15.68 12.33 36.40
CA VAL A 49 -14.87 12.74 35.23
C VAL A 49 -15.55 12.23 33.97
N THR A 50 -15.77 13.10 32.99
CA THR A 50 -16.26 12.69 31.67
C THR A 50 -15.10 12.21 30.81
N GLU A 51 -15.19 10.98 30.31
CA GLU A 51 -14.23 10.38 29.40
C GLU A 51 -14.85 10.22 28.01
N THR A 52 -14.07 10.44 26.96
CA THR A 52 -14.52 10.33 25.56
C THR A 52 -13.85 9.14 24.89
N PHE A 53 -14.64 8.26 24.30
CA PHE A 53 -14.18 7.04 23.66
C PHE A 53 -14.63 6.97 22.20
N PRO A 54 -13.78 6.50 21.27
CA PRO A 54 -14.21 6.24 19.90
C PRO A 54 -15.18 5.05 19.86
N HIS A 55 -16.17 5.11 18.98
CA HIS A 55 -17.02 3.97 18.73
C HIS A 55 -16.26 2.84 18.04
N THR A 56 -16.56 1.62 18.46
CA THR A 56 -16.25 0.37 17.77
C THR A 56 -17.51 -0.22 17.14
N SER A 57 -17.33 -1.23 16.28
CA SER A 57 -18.41 -2.02 15.68
C SER A 57 -19.38 -2.64 16.71
N GLU A 58 -18.93 -2.83 17.94
CA GLU A 58 -19.75 -3.36 19.04
C GLU A 58 -20.53 -2.23 19.73
N THR A 59 -19.84 -1.16 20.14
CA THR A 59 -20.47 -0.04 20.86
C THR A 59 -21.52 0.68 20.03
N ILE A 60 -21.38 0.69 18.69
CA ILE A 60 -22.29 1.41 17.80
C ILE A 60 -23.67 0.73 17.67
N GLN A 61 -23.80 -0.54 18.05
CA GLN A 61 -25.06 -1.30 17.90
C GLN A 61 -26.17 -0.79 18.82
N GLY A 62 -25.82 -0.13 19.93
CA GLY A 62 -26.75 0.47 20.88
C GLY A 62 -27.11 1.93 20.57
N GLU A 63 -26.42 2.56 19.62
CA GLU A 63 -26.50 4.01 19.37
C GLU A 63 -27.67 4.40 18.46
N SER A 64 -27.91 5.72 18.35
CA SER A 64 -28.92 6.27 17.45
C SER A 64 -28.61 5.97 15.97
N GLN A 65 -29.63 6.08 15.10
CA GLN A 65 -29.47 5.85 13.67
C GLN A 65 -28.48 6.86 13.05
N GLU A 66 -28.50 8.11 13.51
CA GLU A 66 -27.60 9.17 13.05
C GLU A 66 -26.14 8.84 13.40
N VAL A 67 -25.89 8.35 14.62
CA VAL A 67 -24.54 7.98 15.10
C VAL A 67 -24.03 6.75 14.33
N ARG A 68 -24.88 5.74 14.10
CA ARG A 68 -24.55 4.59 13.23
C ARG A 68 -24.22 5.03 11.80
N ALA A 69 -25.00 5.95 11.22
CA ALA A 69 -24.74 6.45 9.88
C ALA A 69 -23.42 7.23 9.80
N ALA A 70 -23.09 8.03 10.83
CA ALA A 70 -21.80 8.70 10.93
C ALA A 70 -20.64 7.71 11.04
N PHE A 71 -20.81 6.62 11.80
CA PHE A 71 -19.81 5.55 11.91
C PHE A 71 -19.58 4.83 10.59
N LEU A 72 -20.64 4.49 9.85
CA LEU A 72 -20.51 3.86 8.53
C LEU A 72 -19.77 4.76 7.54
N ARG A 73 -20.09 6.05 7.49
CA ARG A 73 -19.38 7.02 6.64
C ARG A 73 -17.91 7.18 7.05
N TRP A 74 -17.63 7.19 8.36
CA TRP A 74 -16.26 7.19 8.84
C TRP A 74 -15.52 5.94 8.39
N LYS A 75 -16.13 4.76 8.52
CA LYS A 75 -15.54 3.49 8.11
C LYS A 75 -15.21 3.49 6.62
N GLU A 76 -16.16 3.88 5.77
CA GLU A 76 -15.92 4.01 4.32
C GLU A 76 -14.76 4.98 4.01
N ALA A 77 -14.71 6.12 4.69
CA ALA A 77 -13.63 7.09 4.52
C ALA A 77 -12.28 6.54 5.03
N HIS A 78 -12.27 5.81 6.14
CA HIS A 78 -11.08 5.20 6.73
C HIS A 78 -10.55 4.07 5.84
N ASP A 79 -11.43 3.20 5.34
CA ASP A 79 -11.09 2.12 4.40
C ASP A 79 -10.48 2.70 3.12
N ALA A 80 -11.10 3.75 2.55
CA ALA A 80 -10.57 4.43 1.37
C ALA A 80 -9.22 5.12 1.62
N TRP A 81 -9.07 5.78 2.78
CA TRP A 81 -7.81 6.41 3.19
C TRP A 81 -6.69 5.38 3.36
N THR A 82 -6.99 4.26 4.01
CA THR A 82 -6.06 3.14 4.22
C THR A 82 -5.68 2.50 2.89
N ALA A 83 -6.65 2.27 1.99
CA ALA A 83 -6.39 1.73 0.66
C ALA A 83 -5.46 2.64 -0.16
N GLU A 84 -5.66 3.97 -0.12
CA GLU A 84 -4.79 4.90 -0.84
C GLU A 84 -3.36 4.91 -0.26
N LEU A 85 -3.22 4.94 1.07
CA LEU A 85 -1.90 4.88 1.72
C LEU A 85 -1.18 3.57 1.38
N THR A 86 -1.89 2.44 1.43
CA THR A 86 -1.35 1.14 1.02
C THR A 86 -0.92 1.16 -0.43
N GLN A 87 -1.74 1.66 -1.35
CA GLN A 87 -1.39 1.76 -2.77
C GLN A 87 -0.13 2.62 -3.01
N LYS A 88 0.00 3.77 -2.33
CA LYS A 88 1.21 4.61 -2.43
C LYS A 88 2.43 3.89 -1.88
N THR A 89 2.26 3.15 -0.79
CA THR A 89 3.35 2.36 -0.17
C THR A 89 3.80 1.25 -1.11
N LEU A 90 2.86 0.53 -1.74
CA LEU A 90 3.16 -0.46 -2.77
C LEU A 90 3.94 0.17 -3.93
N ARG A 91 3.49 1.32 -4.42
CA ARG A 91 4.18 2.05 -5.49
C ARG A 91 5.61 2.41 -5.13
N LEU A 92 5.87 2.81 -3.89
CA LEU A 92 7.22 3.08 -3.40
C LEU A 92 8.11 1.82 -3.51
N PHE A 93 7.61 0.68 -3.02
CA PHE A 93 8.33 -0.60 -3.11
C PHE A 93 8.65 -0.98 -4.56
N ILE A 94 7.70 -0.80 -5.48
CA ILE A 94 7.88 -1.09 -6.90
C ILE A 94 8.90 -0.12 -7.52
N SER A 95 8.75 1.18 -7.27
CA SER A 95 9.57 2.21 -7.92
C SER A 95 11.02 2.18 -7.48
N GLU A 96 11.27 1.89 -6.19
CA GLU A 96 12.61 1.94 -5.61
C GLU A 96 13.24 0.55 -5.46
N GLY A 97 12.42 -0.48 -5.23
CA GLY A 97 12.89 -1.82 -4.90
C GLY A 97 12.92 -2.79 -6.09
N ILE A 98 12.30 -2.46 -7.22
CA ILE A 98 12.12 -3.40 -8.34
C ILE A 98 12.48 -2.74 -9.66
N LYS A 99 13.40 -3.35 -10.41
CA LYS A 99 13.75 -2.91 -11.78
C LYS A 99 13.55 -4.03 -12.78
N ALA A 100 12.77 -3.79 -13.82
CA ALA A 100 12.63 -4.75 -14.90
C ALA A 100 13.87 -4.71 -15.82
N LYS A 101 14.63 -5.81 -15.91
CA LYS A 101 15.75 -5.97 -16.84
C LYS A 101 15.23 -6.32 -18.23
N LEU A 102 14.63 -5.34 -18.90
CA LEU A 102 14.03 -5.52 -20.21
C LEU A 102 15.08 -5.44 -21.32
N THR A 103 15.01 -6.38 -22.26
CA THR A 103 15.71 -6.25 -23.54
C THR A 103 15.00 -5.21 -24.42
N LYS A 104 15.72 -4.62 -25.39
CA LYS A 104 15.12 -3.69 -26.38
C LYS A 104 13.91 -4.28 -27.10
N ALA A 105 13.91 -5.59 -27.36
CA ALA A 105 12.80 -6.28 -28.00
C ALA A 105 11.57 -6.37 -27.08
N GLN A 106 11.78 -6.67 -25.79
CA GLN A 106 10.70 -6.69 -24.80
C GLN A 106 10.10 -5.30 -24.59
N GLU A 107 10.93 -4.27 -24.42
CA GLU A 107 10.47 -2.89 -24.25
C GLU A 107 9.63 -2.43 -25.46
N LYS A 108 10.09 -2.71 -26.69
CA LYS A 108 9.32 -2.43 -27.91
C LYS A 108 7.97 -3.14 -27.92
N ASN A 109 7.90 -4.38 -27.46
CA ASN A 109 6.64 -5.13 -27.38
C ASN A 109 5.69 -4.50 -26.36
N LEU A 110 6.17 -4.18 -25.15
CA LEU A 110 5.36 -3.54 -24.11
C LEU A 110 4.81 -2.17 -24.57
N ASN A 111 5.63 -1.37 -25.25
CA ASN A 111 5.19 -0.10 -25.85
C ASN A 111 4.09 -0.30 -26.90
N ALA A 112 4.22 -1.31 -27.75
CA ALA A 112 3.20 -1.63 -28.73
C ALA A 112 1.89 -2.07 -28.04
N ARG A 113 1.97 -2.85 -26.95
CA ARG A 113 0.80 -3.26 -26.16
C ARG A 113 0.13 -2.07 -25.47
N ALA A 114 0.90 -1.17 -24.85
CA ALA A 114 0.39 0.06 -24.25
C ALA A 114 -0.38 0.90 -25.28
N LYS A 115 0.21 1.09 -26.48
CA LYS A 115 -0.45 1.80 -27.57
C LYS A 115 -1.76 1.14 -28.02
N VAL A 116 -1.84 -0.19 -28.06
CA VAL A 116 -3.07 -0.91 -28.39
C VAL A 116 -4.14 -0.70 -27.31
N LEU A 117 -3.75 -0.60 -26.04
CA LEU A 117 -4.64 -0.29 -24.93
C LEU A 117 -5.02 1.20 -24.84
N GLY A 118 -4.43 2.06 -25.66
CA GLY A 118 -4.66 3.51 -25.62
C GLY A 118 -3.92 4.22 -24.49
N GLU A 119 -2.93 3.55 -23.88
CA GLU A 119 -2.15 4.09 -22.77
C GLU A 119 -0.91 4.84 -23.26
N GLU A 120 -0.61 5.96 -22.61
CA GLU A 120 0.62 6.71 -22.83
C GLU A 120 1.74 6.17 -21.94
N VAL A 121 2.86 5.80 -22.55
CA VAL A 121 4.03 5.30 -21.82
C VAL A 121 4.81 6.51 -21.28
N PRO A 122 5.09 6.58 -19.96
CA PRO A 122 5.84 7.69 -19.39
C PRO A 122 7.26 7.84 -19.98
N GLU A 123 7.73 9.07 -20.09
CA GLU A 123 9.08 9.37 -20.59
C GLU A 123 10.17 9.09 -19.55
N GLY A 124 9.88 9.37 -18.27
CA GLY A 124 10.81 9.15 -17.17
C GLY A 124 11.08 7.67 -16.92
N GLU A 125 12.34 7.32 -16.67
CA GLU A 125 12.77 5.92 -16.51
C GLU A 125 12.07 5.23 -15.33
N ALA A 126 11.98 5.90 -14.17
CA ALA A 126 11.34 5.35 -12.98
C ALA A 126 9.84 5.16 -13.19
N GLU A 127 9.16 6.16 -13.77
CA GLU A 127 7.72 6.09 -14.05
C GLU A 127 7.40 5.03 -15.10
N ARG A 128 8.24 4.90 -16.14
CA ARG A 128 8.11 3.87 -17.17
C ARG A 128 8.31 2.47 -16.61
N ASN A 129 9.28 2.29 -15.69
CA ASN A 129 9.50 1.01 -15.01
C ASN A 129 8.27 0.62 -14.17
N VAL A 130 7.73 1.55 -13.36
CA VAL A 130 6.49 1.31 -12.59
C VAL A 130 5.34 0.99 -13.52
N PHE A 131 5.16 1.76 -14.61
CA PHE A 131 4.12 1.53 -15.60
C PHE A 131 4.18 0.11 -16.19
N TYR A 132 5.35 -0.35 -16.63
CA TYR A 132 5.49 -1.70 -17.16
C TYR A 132 5.23 -2.77 -16.10
N LEU A 133 5.69 -2.55 -14.86
CA LEU A 133 5.47 -3.49 -13.76
C LEU A 133 3.97 -3.61 -13.45
N GLU A 134 3.27 -2.49 -13.24
CA GLU A 134 1.83 -2.46 -12.93
C GLU A 134 0.97 -2.98 -14.08
N MET A 135 1.27 -2.62 -15.32
CA MET A 135 0.39 -2.94 -16.47
C MET A 135 0.61 -4.32 -17.07
N PHE A 136 1.83 -4.86 -17.03
CA PHE A 136 2.18 -6.01 -17.87
C PHE A 136 2.95 -7.13 -17.18
N ILE A 137 3.60 -6.87 -16.04
CA ILE A 137 4.48 -7.86 -15.40
C ILE A 137 3.87 -8.39 -14.12
N VAL A 138 3.38 -7.51 -13.23
CA VAL A 138 2.71 -7.86 -11.98
C VAL A 138 1.23 -8.04 -12.25
N ASP A 139 0.85 -9.28 -12.53
CA ASP A 139 -0.48 -9.66 -13.00
C ASP A 139 -1.48 -10.00 -11.89
N SER A 140 -1.02 -10.13 -10.65
CA SER A 140 -1.86 -10.55 -9.54
C SER A 140 -1.41 -9.97 -8.19
N PRO A 141 -2.33 -9.87 -7.20
CA PRO A 141 -1.98 -9.51 -5.83
C PRO A 141 -0.95 -10.44 -5.20
N ALA A 142 -0.98 -11.74 -5.52
CA ALA A 142 -0.02 -12.72 -4.99
C ALA A 142 1.40 -12.47 -5.53
N THR A 143 1.51 -12.10 -6.81
CA THR A 143 2.77 -11.67 -7.44
C THR A 143 3.33 -10.43 -6.73
N MET A 144 2.47 -9.47 -6.41
CA MET A 144 2.85 -8.26 -5.67
C MET A 144 3.34 -8.58 -4.25
N GLU A 145 2.61 -9.43 -3.51
CA GLU A 145 2.99 -9.85 -2.16
C GLU A 145 4.36 -10.54 -2.16
N THR A 146 4.60 -11.40 -3.15
CA THR A 146 5.90 -12.08 -3.33
C THR A 146 7.01 -11.04 -3.54
N LEU A 147 6.80 -10.09 -4.44
CA LEU A 147 7.78 -9.04 -4.72
C LEU A 147 8.07 -8.16 -3.51
N MET A 148 7.04 -7.79 -2.74
CA MET A 148 7.24 -7.02 -1.51
C MET A 148 8.07 -7.77 -0.49
N LYS A 149 7.75 -9.06 -0.25
CA LYS A 149 8.51 -9.92 0.67
C LYS A 149 9.97 -9.99 0.27
N GLU A 150 10.25 -10.09 -1.02
CA GLU A 150 11.61 -10.13 -1.57
C GLU A 150 12.33 -8.78 -1.45
N VAL A 151 11.65 -7.65 -1.66
CA VAL A 151 12.24 -6.32 -1.41
C VAL A 151 12.55 -6.14 0.08
N LEU A 152 11.64 -6.59 0.93
CA LEU A 152 11.76 -6.46 2.38
C LEU A 152 12.86 -7.35 2.96
N SER A 153 13.02 -8.59 2.49
CA SER A 153 14.12 -9.45 2.93
C SER A 153 15.49 -8.87 2.59
N GLU A 154 15.63 -8.17 1.46
CA GLU A 154 16.86 -7.46 1.10
C GLU A 154 17.16 -6.26 2.02
N THR A 155 16.16 -5.71 2.73
CA THR A 155 16.40 -4.63 3.71
C THR A 155 17.03 -5.11 5.02
N GLY A 156 17.19 -6.44 5.18
CA GLY A 156 17.77 -7.04 6.40
C GLY A 156 16.84 -7.02 7.61
N ILE A 157 15.54 -6.79 7.38
CA ILE A 157 14.50 -7.00 8.38
C ILE A 157 14.33 -8.52 8.54
N ASP A 158 14.33 -9.00 9.77
CA ASP A 158 14.17 -10.41 10.10
C ASP A 158 12.84 -10.97 9.55
N ASP A 159 12.87 -12.20 9.00
CA ASP A 159 11.70 -12.84 8.38
C ASP A 159 10.54 -12.99 9.39
N GLU A 160 10.87 -13.17 10.67
CA GLU A 160 9.90 -13.23 11.75
C GLU A 160 9.21 -11.88 11.98
N ALA A 161 9.94 -10.77 11.85
CA ALA A 161 9.36 -9.42 11.89
C ALA A 161 8.52 -9.12 10.64
N LEU A 162 8.86 -9.70 9.48
CA LEU A 162 8.08 -9.58 8.25
C LEU A 162 6.78 -10.38 8.27
N ALA A 163 6.78 -11.56 8.89
CA ALA A 163 5.58 -12.35 9.08
C ALA A 163 4.56 -11.59 9.95
N VAL A 164 5.01 -11.02 11.07
CA VAL A 164 4.17 -10.20 11.97
C VAL A 164 3.63 -8.95 11.26
N ALA A 165 4.48 -8.27 10.47
CA ALA A 165 4.04 -7.12 9.69
C ALA A 165 3.01 -7.53 8.61
N SER A 166 3.22 -8.65 7.92
CA SER A 166 2.31 -9.15 6.87
C SER A 166 0.94 -9.56 7.41
N GLU A 167 0.87 -10.08 8.64
CA GLU A 167 -0.40 -10.35 9.33
C GLU A 167 -1.17 -9.07 9.64
N THR A 168 -0.47 -7.97 9.92
CA THR A 168 -1.09 -6.66 10.18
C THR A 168 -1.76 -6.05 8.92
N PHE A 169 -1.41 -6.52 7.72
CA PHE A 169 -2.01 -6.07 6.45
C PHE A 169 -3.16 -6.97 5.97
N ARG A 170 -3.51 -8.05 6.68
CA ARG A 170 -4.60 -8.97 6.32
C ARG A 170 -5.94 -8.68 7.02
N ASP A 171 -5.94 -7.81 8.02
CA ASP A 171 -7.13 -7.30 8.72
C ASP A 171 -7.54 -5.92 8.18
#